data_AF-A0A1I3RZI0-F1
#
_entry.id   AF-A0A1I3RZI0-F1
#
_cell.length_a   1.000
_cell.length_b   1.000
_cell.length_c   1.000
_cell.angle_alpha   90.00
_cell.angle_beta   90.00
_cell.angle_gamma   90.00
#
_symmetry.space_group_name_H-M   'P 1'
#
loop_
_entity.id
_entity.type
_entity.pdbx_description
1 polymer ?
#
loop_
_entity_poly.entity_id
_entity_poly.type
_entity_poly.pdbx_seq_one_letter_code
_entity_poly.pdbx_strand_id
1 'polypeptide(L)' 'MAYQKFNEPMLEKIIRQTKATLAIEGLIMTKQDEELIKAKLRGDISREEFLKRALEMTQIG' A
#
# COMPACT_ATOMS: atom_id res chain seq x y z
N MET A 1 11.30 -0.62 14.85
CA MET A 1 10.28 0.46 14.81
C MET A 1 8.90 -0.19 14.80
N ALA A 2 8.10 0.00 15.84
CA ALA A 2 6.71 -0.43 15.85
C ALA A 2 5.90 0.50 14.95
N TYR A 3 5.28 -0.02 13.88
CA TYR A 3 4.38 0.78 13.07
C TYR A 3 3.17 1.15 13.92
N GLN A 4 2.93 2.45 14.07
CA GLN A 4 1.70 2.97 14.66
C GLN A 4 0.54 2.46 13.80
N LYS A 5 -0.36 1.64 14.35
CA LYS A 5 -1.53 1.14 13.61
C LYS A 5 -2.38 2.35 13.19
N PHE A 6 -2.42 2.64 11.90
CA PHE A 6 -3.29 3.69 11.37
C PHE A 6 -4.74 3.21 11.44
N ASN A 7 -5.65 4.09 11.86
CA ASN A 7 -7.09 3.81 11.81
C ASN A 7 -7.63 4.01 10.38
N GLU A 8 -8.81 3.44 10.09
CA GLU A 8 -9.39 3.46 8.73
C GLU A 8 -9.49 4.86 8.11
N PRO A 9 -10.01 5.90 8.79
CA PRO A 9 -10.08 7.23 8.19
C PRO A 9 -8.70 7.80 7.82
N MET A 10 -7.68 7.51 8.63
CA MET A 10 -6.31 7.96 8.37
C MET A 10 -5.67 7.17 7.23
N LEU A 11 -5.91 5.86 7.14
CA LEU A 11 -5.48 5.02 6.01
C LEU A 11 -6.08 5.53 4.69
N GLU A 12 -7.38 5.79 4.65
CA GLU A 12 -8.05 6.32 3.46
C GLU A 12 -7.49 7.68 3.04
N LYS A 13 -7.15 8.55 4.01
CA LYS A 13 -6.48 9.83 3.72
C LYS A 13 -5.09 9.62 3.12
N ILE A 14 -4.28 8.74 3.72
CA ILE A 14 -2.92 8.44 3.25
C ILE A 14 -2.97 7.87 1.82
N ILE A 15 -3.80 6.84 1.59
CA ILE A 15 -3.93 6.21 0.28
C ILE A 15 -4.38 7.22 -0.78
N ARG A 16 -5.39 8.05 -0.47
CA ARG A 16 -5.86 9.09 -1.39
C ARG A 16 -4.75 10.09 -1.75
N GLN A 17 -3.96 10.52 -0.76
CA GLN A 17 -2.85 11.45 -0.99
C GLN A 17 -1.74 10.80 -1.82
N THR A 18 -1.33 9.58 -1.49
CA THR A 18 -0.31 8.83 -2.24
C THR A 18 -0.74 8.63 -3.69
N LYS A 19 -2.00 8.26 -3.93
CA LYS A 19 -2.55 8.08 -5.28
C LYS A 19 -2.48 9.36 -6.10
N ALA A 20 -2.80 10.51 -5.51
CA ALA A 20 -2.69 11.80 -6.17
C ALA A 20 -1.22 12.14 -6.51
N THR A 21 -0.29 11.91 -5.58
CA THR A 21 1.14 12.13 -5.82
C THR A 21 1.69 11.23 -6.93
N LEU A 22 1.34 9.94 -6.94
CA LEU A 22 1.77 9.02 -7.99
C LEU A 22 1.21 9.40 -9.37
N ALA A 23 -0.06 9.83 -9.42
CA ALA A 23 -0.69 10.24 -10.67
C ALA A 23 -0.01 11.46 -11.32
N ILE A 24 0.55 12.38 -10.52
CA ILE A 24 1.36 13.51 -11.03
C ILE A 24 2.56 12.99 -11.83
N GLU A 25 3.18 11.90 -11.39
CA GLU A 25 4.32 11.25 -12.04
C GLU A 25 3.92 10.25 -13.14
N GLY A 26 2.64 10.20 -13.51
CA GLY A 26 2.11 9.24 -14.49
C GLY A 26 2.03 7.79 -13.98
N LEU A 27 2.17 7.58 -12.67
CA LEU A 27 2.08 6.26 -12.04
C LEU A 27 0.65 6.01 -11.54
N ILE A 28 0.07 4.86 -11.90
CA ILE A 28 -1.28 4.48 -11.49
C ILE A 28 -1.19 3.45 -10.36
N MET A 29 -1.70 3.81 -9.18
CA MET A 29 -1.92 2.86 -8.09
C MET A 29 -3.21 2.06 -8.36
N THR A 30 -3.08 0.74 -8.50
CA THR A 30 -4.19 -0.17 -8.70
C THR A 30 -4.92 -0.46 -7.38
N LYS A 31 -6.13 -1.02 -7.46
CA LYS A 31 -6.83 -1.49 -6.25
C LYS A 31 -6.04 -2.56 -5.47
N GLN A 32 -5.30 -3.41 -6.19
CA GLN A 32 -4.49 -4.45 -5.55
C GLN A 32 -3.33 -3.84 -4.75
N ASP A 33 -2.70 -2.78 -5.29
CA ASP A 33 -1.66 -2.03 -4.57
C ASP A 33 -2.23 -1.38 -3.31
N GLU A 34 -3.41 -0.76 -3.41
CA GLU A 34 -4.09 -0.13 -2.27
C GLU A 34 -4.34 -1.14 -1.14
N GLU A 35 -4.88 -2.32 -1.46
CA GLU A 35 -5.17 -3.35 -0.46
C GLU A 35 -3.89 -3.92 0.18
N LEU A 36 -2.83 -4.12 -0.62
CA LEU A 36 -1.55 -4.60 -0.10
C LEU A 36 -0.89 -3.59 0.85
N ILE A 37 -0.93 -2.30 0.50
CA ILE A 37 -0.42 -1.21 1.34
C ILE A 37 -1.26 -1.10 2.63
N LYS A 38 -2.59 -1.14 2.54
CA LYS A 38 -3.48 -1.09 3.72
C LYS A 38 -3.20 -2.24 4.67
N ALA A 39 -3.07 -3.47 4.18
CA ALA A 39 -2.73 -4.63 5.01
C ALA A 39 -1.40 -4.44 5.76
N LYS A 40 -0.38 -3.88 5.11
CA LYS A 40 0.91 -3.58 5.75
C LYS A 40 0.80 -2.49 6.82
N LEU A 41 0.00 -1.45 6.57
CA LEU A 41 -0.16 -0.31 7.48
C LEU A 41 -1.06 -0.61 8.68
N ARG A 42 -2.05 -1.50 8.52
CA ARG A 42 -2.84 -2.08 9.63
C ARG A 42 -2.02 -3.01 10.52
N GLY A 43 -0.94 -3.56 9.96
CA GLY A 43 -0.10 -4.55 10.61
C GLY A 43 -0.61 -5.99 10.45
N ASP A 44 -1.49 -6.22 9.47
CA ASP A 44 -2.06 -7.55 9.16
C ASP A 44 -1.00 -8.46 8.52
N ILE A 45 -0.02 -7.86 7.83
CA ILE A 45 1.10 -8.57 7.21
C ILE A 45 2.45 -8.01 7.66
N SER A 46 3.44 -8.90 7.70
CA SER A 46 4.84 -8.55 7.98
C SER A 46 5.44 -7.74 6.83
N ARG A 47 6.60 -7.11 7.07
CA ARG A 47 7.35 -6.46 5.99
C ARG A 47 7.80 -7.46 4.93
N GLU A 48 8.21 -8.65 5.35
CA GLU A 48 8.66 -9.72 4.45
C GLU A 48 7.52 -10.18 3.54
N GLU A 49 6.35 -10.44 4.11
CA GLU A 49 5.16 -10.84 3.34
C GLU A 49 4.70 -9.74 2.37
N PHE A 50 4.76 -8.47 2.80
CA PHE A 50 4.47 -7.33 1.92
C PHE A 50 5.40 -7.28 0.71
N LEU A 51 6.71 -7.43 0.92
CA LEU A 51 7.69 -7.40 -0.18
C LEU A 51 7.53 -8.59 -1.12
N LYS A 52 7.27 -9.78 -0.57
CA LYS A 52 7.02 -10.99 -1.35
C LYS A 52 5.83 -10.79 -2.30
N ARG A 53 4.67 -10.35 -1.77
CA ARG A 53 3.46 -10.11 -2.57
C ARG A 53 3.66 -8.99 -3.60
N ALA A 54 4.36 -7.91 -3.22
CA ALA A 54 4.67 -6.83 -4.15
C ALA A 54 5.50 -7.34 -5.34
N LEU A 55 6.48 -8.20 -5.10
CA LEU A 55 7.28 -8.82 -6.17
C LEU A 55 6.43 -9.75 -7.05
N GLU A 56 5.60 -10.60 -6.45
CA GLU A 56 4.69 -11.50 -7.19
C GLU A 56 3.77 -10.71 -8.12
N MET A 57 3.26 -9.55 -7.69
CA MET A 57 2.42 -8.68 -8.51
C MET A 57 3.16 -8.10 -9.72
N THR A 58 4.47 -7.85 -9.63
CA THR A 58 5.27 -7.34 -10.76
C THR A 58 5.67 -8.41 -11.77
N GLN A 59 5.64 -9.69 -11.38
CA GLN A 59 6.04 -10.82 -12.24
C GLN A 59 4.88 -11.37 -13.08
N ILE A 60 3.66 -10.89 -12.89
CA ILE A 60 2.46 -11.29 -13.64
C ILE A 60 2.17 -10.30 -14.80
N GLY A 61 3.20 -9.57 -15.26
CA GLY A 61 3.13 -8.64 -16.40
C GLY A 61 3.63 -9.25 -17.70
#